data_AF-A0A7S3T9Y0-F1
#
_entry.id   AF-A0A7S3T9Y0-F1
#
_cell.length_a   1.000
_cell.length_b   1.000
_cell.length_c   1.000
_cell.angle_alpha   90.00
_cell.angle_beta   90.00
_cell.angle_gamma   90.00
#
_symmetry.space_group_name_H-M   'P 1'
#
loop_
_entity.id
_entity.type
_entity.pdbx_description
1 polymer ?
#
loop_
_entity_poly.entity_id
_entity_poly.type
_entity_poly.pdbx_seq_one_letter_code
_entity_poly.pdbx_strand_id
1 'polypeptide(L)'
;MGSHEEEQALEIEALQSLFEEGREFESISPTEFLLKLVPYPAGEEENHVGVTLHVTYTPEYPETAPDWELKDIKGLNDEKTEEVKGKVEEMVEASLGMAMVYQMAEACQDYLKENNEKELSMHEQMMKRHVAENGPEEEEGDDEEDDDDNAEEEEWKGLAEKELVKEEDRITIESFAEWKINFDAEMIAAGILKREGTNAKTGRQIFLEAQPQTKDGESPGAAG
;
A
#
# COMPACT_ATOMS: atom_id res chain seq x y z
N MET A 1 47.66 19.56 3.83
CA MET A 1 46.24 19.91 3.94
C MET A 1 45.75 19.92 2.53
N GLY A 2 45.00 18.88 2.15
CA GLY A 2 44.28 18.91 0.88
C GLY A 2 43.30 20.07 0.93
N SER A 3 42.91 20.59 -0.23
CA SER A 3 41.81 21.55 -0.27
C SER A 3 40.54 20.85 0.23
N HIS A 4 39.65 21.54 0.96
CA HIS A 4 38.32 20.99 1.30
C HIS A 4 37.58 20.50 0.04
N GLU A 5 37.76 21.19 -1.09
CA GLU A 5 37.29 20.76 -2.41
C GLU A 5 37.82 19.39 -2.84
N GLU A 6 39.10 19.08 -2.57
CA GLU A 6 39.68 17.79 -2.93
C GLU A 6 39.10 16.67 -2.07
N GLU A 7 38.92 16.90 -0.77
CA GLU A 7 38.31 15.92 0.14
C GLU A 7 36.83 15.67 -0.21
N GLN A 8 36.08 16.73 -0.51
CA GLN A 8 34.69 16.64 -0.97
C GLN A 8 34.57 15.85 -2.29
N ALA A 9 35.46 16.11 -3.25
CA ALA A 9 35.47 15.40 -4.52
C ALA A 9 35.80 13.91 -4.35
N LEU A 10 36.77 13.58 -3.49
CA LEU A 10 37.13 12.19 -3.18
C LEU A 10 35.97 11.45 -2.49
N GLU A 11 35.26 12.11 -1.57
CA GLU A 11 34.09 11.50 -0.94
C GLU A 11 32.96 11.26 -1.94
N ILE A 12 32.67 12.22 -2.83
CA ILE A 12 31.66 12.03 -3.89
C ILE A 12 32.03 10.87 -4.81
N GLU A 13 33.29 10.77 -5.23
CA GLU A 13 33.77 9.65 -6.06
C GLU A 13 33.58 8.31 -5.33
N ALA A 14 33.87 8.26 -4.03
CA ALA A 14 33.64 7.08 -3.21
C ALA A 14 32.14 6.72 -3.12
N LEU A 15 31.27 7.72 -2.89
CA LEU A 15 29.81 7.52 -2.85
C LEU A 15 29.28 7.02 -4.20
N GLN A 16 29.75 7.56 -5.31
CA GLN A 16 29.39 7.09 -6.66
C GLN A 16 29.83 5.65 -6.94
N SER A 17 30.88 5.17 -6.26
CA SER A 17 31.30 3.77 -6.36
C SER A 17 30.48 2.84 -5.46
N LEU A 18 29.89 3.36 -4.38
CA LEU A 18 29.11 2.58 -3.42
C LEU A 18 27.62 2.51 -3.80
N PHE A 19 27.09 3.57 -4.39
CA PHE A 19 25.67 3.73 -4.73
C PHE A 19 25.48 3.80 -6.25
N GLU A 20 24.51 3.06 -6.80
CA GLU A 20 24.27 3.02 -8.25
C GLU A 20 23.76 4.37 -8.76
N GLU A 21 24.52 5.00 -9.67
CA GLU A 21 24.15 6.28 -10.28
C GLU A 21 22.82 6.19 -11.04
N GLY A 22 21.93 7.17 -10.82
CA GLY A 22 20.60 7.24 -11.44
C GLY A 22 19.55 6.36 -10.78
N ARG A 23 19.94 5.46 -9.87
CA ARG A 23 19.01 4.69 -9.03
C ARG A 23 19.06 5.17 -7.58
N GLU A 24 20.24 5.12 -6.98
CA GLU A 24 20.47 5.42 -5.57
C GLU A 24 21.14 6.78 -5.41
N PHE A 25 22.06 7.14 -6.31
CA PHE A 25 22.77 8.41 -6.28
C PHE A 25 22.35 9.33 -7.44
N GLU A 26 22.06 10.59 -7.13
CA GLU A 26 21.71 11.61 -8.13
C GLU A 26 22.47 12.91 -7.83
N SER A 27 23.40 13.28 -8.71
CA SER A 27 24.16 14.54 -8.60
C SER A 27 23.36 15.71 -9.17
N ILE A 28 23.19 16.76 -8.37
CA ILE A 28 22.59 18.04 -8.79
C ILE A 28 23.70 19.03 -9.15
N SER A 29 24.73 19.10 -8.32
CA SER A 29 25.86 20.00 -8.45
C SER A 29 27.15 19.34 -7.90
N PRO A 30 28.35 19.93 -8.08
CA PRO A 30 29.57 19.36 -7.53
C PRO A 30 29.61 19.31 -6.00
N THR A 31 28.68 19.99 -5.33
CA THR A 31 28.56 20.03 -3.86
C THR A 31 27.17 19.60 -3.37
N GLU A 32 26.26 19.22 -4.26
CA GLU A 32 24.85 18.93 -3.93
C GLU A 32 24.39 17.65 -4.63
N PHE A 33 23.84 16.72 -3.87
CA PHE A 33 23.40 15.43 -4.39
C PHE A 33 22.31 14.80 -3.50
N LEU A 34 21.62 13.83 -4.07
CA LEU A 34 20.56 13.05 -3.44
C LEU A 34 20.98 11.59 -3.34
N LEU A 35 20.74 10.99 -2.17
CA LEU A 35 20.95 9.58 -1.87
C LEU A 35 19.60 8.94 -1.52
N LYS A 36 19.08 8.09 -2.40
CA LYS A 36 17.86 7.31 -2.19
C LYS A 36 18.22 6.05 -1.41
N LEU A 37 17.70 5.95 -0.19
CA LEU A 37 18.03 4.90 0.77
C LEU A 37 16.80 4.03 1.04
N VAL A 38 17.02 2.72 0.98
CA VAL A 38 16.05 1.68 1.31
C VAL A 38 16.70 0.67 2.27
N PRO A 39 15.91 -0.07 3.08
CA PRO A 39 16.44 -1.06 4.01
C PRO A 39 17.37 -2.11 3.37
N TYR A 40 16.93 -2.70 2.26
CA TYR A 40 17.60 -3.79 1.55
C TYR A 40 17.84 -3.40 0.09
N PRO A 41 18.90 -2.63 -0.22
CA PRO A 41 19.20 -2.20 -1.58
C PRO A 41 19.54 -3.37 -2.52
N ALA A 42 20.11 -4.45 -1.97
CA ALA A 42 20.42 -5.68 -2.71
C ALA A 42 19.19 -6.55 -3.02
N GLY A 43 18.00 -6.18 -2.53
CA GLY A 43 16.76 -6.94 -2.75
C GLY A 43 16.67 -8.25 -1.95
N GLU A 44 17.31 -8.31 -0.77
CA GLU A 44 17.23 -9.46 0.14
C GLU A 44 15.81 -9.65 0.71
N GLU A 45 15.12 -8.55 1.00
CA GLU A 45 13.72 -8.52 1.47
C GLU A 45 12.92 -7.39 0.79
N GLU A 46 11.60 -7.40 0.96
CA GLU A 46 10.73 -6.34 0.44
C GLU A 46 10.93 -5.03 1.21
N ASN A 47 11.20 -3.94 0.47
CA ASN A 47 11.32 -2.61 1.05
C ASN A 47 9.95 -1.93 1.12
N HIS A 48 9.42 -1.78 2.34
CA HIS A 48 8.17 -1.06 2.61
C HIS A 48 8.42 0.40 2.95
N VAL A 49 9.59 0.71 3.50
CA VAL A 49 10.02 2.06 3.87
C VAL A 49 11.17 2.55 2.99
N GLY A 50 11.34 3.87 2.89
CA GLY A 50 12.46 4.48 2.18
C GLY A 50 12.51 5.99 2.36
N VAL A 51 13.71 6.58 2.23
CA VAL A 51 13.93 8.03 2.34
C VAL A 51 14.95 8.48 1.31
N THR A 52 14.93 9.76 0.94
CA THR A 52 15.97 10.38 0.13
C THR A 52 16.73 11.38 0.99
N LEU A 53 18.01 11.11 1.25
CA LEU A 53 18.91 12.02 1.94
C LEU A 53 19.44 13.05 0.93
N HIS A 54 19.07 14.30 1.11
CA HIS A 54 19.58 15.43 0.33
C HIS A 54 20.74 16.08 1.09
N VAL A 55 21.90 16.19 0.45
CA VAL A 55 23.12 16.73 1.08
C VAL A 55 23.70 17.83 0.21
N THR A 56 24.06 18.94 0.85
CA THR A 56 24.82 20.04 0.28
C THR A 56 26.07 20.28 1.13
N TYR A 57 27.25 20.17 0.54
CA TYR A 57 28.51 20.45 1.23
C TYR A 57 28.68 21.93 1.52
N THR A 58 29.05 22.21 2.76
CA THR A 58 29.48 23.53 3.19
C THR A 58 30.95 23.76 2.78
N PRO A 59 31.41 25.01 2.60
CA PRO A 59 32.79 25.30 2.20
C PRO A 59 33.85 24.79 3.19
N GLU A 60 33.47 24.62 4.46
CA GLU A 60 34.33 24.14 5.56
C GLU A 60 34.13 22.64 5.86
N TYR A 61 33.26 21.95 5.13
CA TYR A 61 33.09 20.50 5.26
C TYR A 61 34.40 19.78 4.89
N PRO A 62 34.85 18.77 5.68
CA PRO A 62 34.12 18.11 6.78
C PRO A 62 34.34 18.67 8.19
N GLU A 63 35.04 19.80 8.38
CA GLU A 63 35.18 20.40 9.72
C GLU A 63 33.86 20.93 10.25
N THR A 64 32.97 21.36 9.35
CA THR A 64 31.58 21.68 9.65
C THR A 64 30.63 20.67 9.03
N ALA A 65 29.46 20.49 9.66
CA ALA A 65 28.40 19.65 9.12
C ALA A 65 27.97 20.13 7.71
N PRO A 66 27.54 19.21 6.83
CA PRO A 66 26.89 19.58 5.59
C PRO A 66 25.47 20.08 5.89
N ASP A 67 24.90 20.85 4.96
CA ASP A 67 23.46 21.12 4.98
C ASP A 67 22.73 19.88 4.47
N TRP A 68 21.84 19.31 5.26
CA TRP A 68 21.13 18.08 4.89
C TRP A 68 19.65 18.10 5.25
N GLU A 69 18.85 17.36 4.49
CA GLU A 69 17.42 17.18 4.73
C GLU A 69 16.94 15.80 4.23
N LEU A 70 15.89 15.26 4.85
CA LEU A 70 15.23 14.03 4.40
C LEU A 70 14.02 14.39 3.52
N LYS A 71 13.97 13.83 2.31
CA LYS A 71 12.91 13.98 1.31
C LYS A 71 12.31 12.63 0.94
N ASP A 72 11.17 12.68 0.24
CA ASP A 72 10.50 11.50 -0.35
C ASP A 72 10.35 10.33 0.62
N ILE A 73 9.90 10.65 1.84
CA ILE A 73 9.74 9.69 2.92
C ILE A 73 8.54 8.80 2.62
N LYS A 74 8.78 7.49 2.58
CA LYS A 74 7.78 6.47 2.33
C LYS A 74 7.73 5.50 3.51
N GLY A 75 6.52 5.21 3.99
CA GLY A 75 6.28 4.20 5.03
C GLY A 75 6.74 4.58 6.44
N LEU A 76 7.21 5.80 6.67
CA LEU A 76 7.46 6.35 8.00
C LEU A 76 6.42 7.43 8.32
N ASN A 77 5.94 7.43 9.58
CA ASN A 77 5.12 8.52 10.11
C ASN A 77 6.01 9.69 10.57
N ASP A 78 5.38 10.80 10.98
CA ASP A 78 6.12 11.99 11.44
C ASP A 78 7.00 11.71 12.66
N GLU A 79 6.55 10.86 13.59
CA GLU A 79 7.30 10.48 14.79
C GLU A 79 8.59 9.72 14.44
N LYS A 80 8.48 8.67 13.63
CA LYS A 80 9.63 7.88 13.14
C LYS A 80 10.57 8.72 12.27
N THR A 81 10.02 9.69 11.55
CA THR A 81 10.81 10.65 10.75
C THR A 81 11.70 11.52 11.63
N GLU A 82 11.17 12.03 12.73
CA GLU A 82 11.97 12.82 13.69
C GLU A 82 12.99 11.94 14.43
N GLU A 83 12.65 10.68 14.72
CA GLU A 83 13.61 9.73 15.31
C GLU A 83 14.80 9.43 14.40
N VAL A 84 14.57 9.14 13.11
CA VAL A 84 15.68 8.90 12.17
C VAL A 84 16.53 10.16 12.00
N LYS A 85 15.90 11.34 11.97
CA LYS A 85 16.60 12.61 11.91
C LYS A 85 17.51 12.80 13.13
N GLY A 86 17.02 12.48 14.32
CA GLY A 86 17.82 12.50 15.55
C GLY A 86 19.02 11.55 15.50
N LYS A 87 18.84 10.32 14.99
CA LYS A 87 19.94 9.36 14.80
C LYS A 87 21.01 9.87 13.83
N VAL A 88 20.59 10.50 12.72
CA VAL A 88 21.52 11.09 11.74
C VAL A 88 22.26 12.28 12.35
N GLU A 89 21.58 13.11 13.14
CA GLU A 89 22.21 14.27 13.81
C GLU A 89 23.27 13.83 14.83
N GLU A 90 23.01 12.78 15.61
CA GLU A 90 24.01 12.17 16.51
C GLU A 90 25.24 11.67 15.73
N MET A 91 25.02 11.03 14.57
CA MET A 91 26.10 10.56 13.70
C MET A 91 26.94 11.71 13.13
N VAL A 92 26.30 12.82 12.76
CA VAL A 92 26.97 14.04 12.27
C VAL A 92 27.86 14.64 13.37
N GLU A 93 27.34 14.82 14.59
CA GLU A 93 28.12 15.36 15.71
C GLU A 93 29.33 14.48 16.05
N ALA A 94 29.17 13.16 15.96
CA ALA A 94 30.24 12.20 16.22
C ALA A 94 31.34 12.18 15.13
N SER A 95 31.03 12.65 13.93
CA SER A 95 31.89 12.54 12.74
C SER A 95 32.52 13.85 12.27
N LEU A 96 32.31 14.95 13.00
CA LEU A 96 32.92 16.24 12.67
C LEU A 96 34.45 16.13 12.52
N GLY A 97 34.97 16.72 11.45
CA GLY A 97 36.39 16.67 11.08
C GLY A 97 36.78 15.53 10.14
N MET A 98 35.83 14.71 9.67
CA MET A 98 36.05 13.71 8.61
C MET A 98 34.82 13.52 7.72
N ALA A 99 35.03 12.95 6.53
CA ALA A 99 33.96 12.52 5.64
C ALA A 99 32.93 11.65 6.38
N MET A 100 31.65 12.03 6.33
CA MET A 100 30.59 11.46 7.17
C MET A 100 29.33 11.04 6.42
N VAL A 101 29.20 11.34 5.11
CA VAL A 101 27.94 11.12 4.39
C VAL A 101 27.60 9.63 4.29
N TYR A 102 28.61 8.79 4.13
CA TYR A 102 28.41 7.33 4.12
C TYR A 102 27.83 6.86 5.46
N GLN A 103 28.36 7.36 6.58
CA GLN A 103 27.89 7.00 7.92
C GLN A 103 26.47 7.53 8.17
N MET A 104 26.14 8.72 7.68
CA MET A 104 24.76 9.22 7.69
C MET A 104 23.82 8.28 6.92
N ALA A 105 24.26 7.80 5.75
CA ALA A 105 23.48 6.85 4.94
C ALA A 105 23.31 5.50 5.64
N GLU A 106 24.36 4.94 6.26
CA GLU A 106 24.26 3.71 7.06
C GLU A 106 23.30 3.88 8.24
N ALA A 107 23.41 4.99 9.00
CA ALA A 107 22.51 5.26 10.12
C ALA A 107 21.04 5.33 9.68
N CYS A 108 20.77 5.93 8.52
CA CYS A 108 19.45 5.92 7.91
C CYS A 108 19.01 4.49 7.56
N GLN A 109 19.85 3.74 6.82
CA GLN A 109 19.52 2.39 6.36
C GLN A 109 19.26 1.44 7.54
N ASP A 110 20.04 1.51 8.61
CA ASP A 110 19.85 0.67 9.79
C ASP A 110 18.53 1.00 10.50
N TYR A 111 18.18 2.30 10.64
CA TYR A 111 16.87 2.67 11.16
C TYR A 111 15.74 2.17 10.28
N LEU A 112 15.90 2.26 8.95
CA LEU A 112 14.90 1.78 7.99
C LEU A 112 14.70 0.26 8.07
N LYS A 113 15.77 -0.53 8.27
CA LYS A 113 15.68 -1.98 8.50
C LYS A 113 14.89 -2.32 9.76
N GLU A 114 15.18 -1.64 10.87
CA GLU A 114 14.47 -1.84 12.13
C GLU A 114 12.98 -1.48 12.03
N ASN A 115 12.61 -0.57 11.11
CA ASN A 115 11.27 -0.03 10.94
C ASN A 115 10.60 -0.45 9.63
N ASN A 116 11.08 -1.50 8.96
CA ASN A 116 10.55 -1.98 7.68
C ASN A 116 9.24 -2.75 7.87
N GLU A 117 8.19 -2.04 8.28
CA GLU A 117 6.86 -2.60 8.51
C GLU A 117 6.00 -2.45 7.25
N LYS A 118 5.38 -3.55 6.81
CA LYS A 118 4.41 -3.52 5.72
C LYS A 118 3.17 -2.73 6.16
N GLU A 119 2.78 -1.71 5.39
CA GLU A 119 1.47 -1.10 5.55
C GLU A 119 0.39 -2.16 5.24
N LEU A 120 -0.24 -2.69 6.29
CA LEU A 120 -1.32 -3.66 6.16
C LEU A 120 -2.57 -2.97 5.62
N SER A 121 -3.19 -3.57 4.61
CA SER A 121 -4.50 -3.11 4.13
C SER A 121 -5.56 -3.19 5.24
N MET A 122 -6.64 -2.41 5.14
CA MET A 122 -7.77 -2.47 6.09
C MET A 122 -8.29 -3.89 6.29
N HIS A 123 -8.26 -4.72 5.24
CA HIS A 123 -8.65 -6.13 5.31
C HIS A 123 -7.65 -6.97 6.12
N GLU A 124 -6.34 -6.82 5.86
CA GLU A 124 -5.29 -7.48 6.66
C GLU A 124 -5.34 -7.04 8.14
N GLN A 125 -5.65 -5.77 8.42
CA GLN A 125 -5.82 -5.28 9.79
C GLN A 125 -7.03 -5.92 10.49
N MET A 126 -8.17 -6.07 9.81
CA MET A 126 -9.35 -6.76 10.34
C MET A 126 -9.05 -8.24 10.61
N MET A 127 -8.40 -8.94 9.68
CA MET A 127 -8.04 -10.35 9.83
C MET A 127 -7.05 -10.55 10.99
N LYS A 128 -6.06 -9.67 11.14
CA LYS A 128 -5.07 -9.75 12.23
C LYS A 128 -5.70 -9.53 13.61
N ARG A 129 -6.71 -8.65 13.71
CA ARG A 129 -7.50 -8.49 14.94
C ARG A 129 -8.33 -9.73 15.25
N HIS A 130 -9.00 -10.30 14.25
CA HIS A 130 -9.83 -11.50 14.42
C HIS A 130 -9.00 -12.72 14.86
N VAL A 131 -7.83 -12.92 14.25
CA VAL A 131 -6.89 -14.01 14.62
C VAL A 131 -6.25 -13.77 15.99
N ALA A 132 -5.98 -12.52 16.38
CA ALA A 132 -5.45 -12.22 17.72
C ALA A 132 -6.50 -12.39 18.83
N GLU A 133 -7.78 -12.17 18.52
CA GLU A 133 -8.90 -12.31 19.45
C GLU A 133 -9.38 -13.77 19.56
N ASN A 134 -9.31 -14.55 18.47
CA ASN A 134 -9.79 -15.94 18.41
C ASN A 134 -8.66 -17.01 18.34
N GLY A 135 -7.39 -16.62 18.35
CA GLY A 135 -6.26 -17.54 18.22
C GLY A 135 -6.09 -18.11 16.80
N PRO A 136 -4.98 -18.82 16.52
CA PRO A 136 -4.83 -19.55 15.27
C PRO A 136 -5.76 -20.77 15.32
N GLU A 137 -7.00 -20.60 14.87
CA GLU A 137 -7.76 -21.74 14.35
C GLU A 137 -7.04 -22.15 13.07
N GLU A 138 -6.14 -23.13 13.20
CA GLU A 138 -5.82 -24.00 12.08
C GLU A 138 -7.17 -24.47 11.54
N GLU A 139 -7.44 -24.28 10.24
CA GLU A 139 -8.50 -25.02 9.56
C GLU A 139 -8.11 -26.51 9.54
N GLU A 140 -8.05 -27.14 10.72
CA GLU A 140 -8.22 -28.57 10.86
C GLU A 140 -9.73 -28.77 10.75
N GLY A 141 -10.16 -29.40 9.65
CA GLY A 141 -11.50 -29.93 9.56
C GLY A 141 -11.66 -30.97 10.66
N ASP A 142 -12.24 -30.55 11.77
CA ASP A 142 -12.51 -31.38 12.93
C ASP A 142 -14.03 -31.56 13.06
N ASP A 143 -14.46 -32.74 12.63
CA ASP A 143 -15.80 -33.32 12.80
C ASP A 143 -15.94 -33.85 14.25
N GLU A 144 -15.62 -33.04 15.27
CA GLU A 144 -15.85 -33.43 16.67
C GLU A 144 -17.27 -33.03 17.11
N GLU A 145 -18.11 -34.07 17.25
CA GLU A 145 -19.42 -34.04 17.90
C GLU A 145 -19.26 -33.63 19.37
N ASP A 146 -19.44 -32.35 19.69
CA ASP A 146 -19.50 -31.85 21.06
C ASP A 146 -20.95 -31.84 21.59
N ASP A 147 -21.23 -32.84 22.44
CA ASP A 147 -22.41 -32.99 23.29
C ASP A 147 -22.11 -32.29 24.64
N ASP A 148 -22.49 -31.01 24.85
CA ASP A 148 -22.89 -30.49 26.18
C ASP A 148 -23.62 -29.12 26.12
N ASP A 149 -24.93 -29.20 26.27
CA ASP A 149 -25.89 -28.31 26.91
C ASP A 149 -25.60 -26.79 27.15
N ASN A 150 -26.52 -26.00 26.58
CA ASN A 150 -27.19 -24.84 27.19
C ASN A 150 -26.55 -23.45 27.07
N ALA A 151 -26.43 -22.99 25.83
CA ALA A 151 -26.89 -21.64 25.46
C ALA A 151 -27.79 -21.80 24.23
N GLU A 152 -28.94 -21.10 24.19
CA GLU A 152 -29.71 -20.96 22.96
C GLU A 152 -28.87 -20.15 21.95
N GLU A 153 -27.89 -20.80 21.33
CA GLU A 153 -27.24 -20.27 20.14
C GLU A 153 -28.27 -20.35 19.02
N GLU A 154 -28.76 -19.19 18.57
CA GLU A 154 -29.58 -19.14 17.38
C GLU A 154 -28.72 -19.59 16.19
N GLU A 155 -28.84 -20.88 15.85
CA GLU A 155 -28.34 -21.49 14.62
C GLU A 155 -28.53 -20.49 13.46
N TRP A 156 -27.45 -20.12 12.80
CA TRP A 156 -27.55 -19.27 11.61
C TRP A 156 -28.17 -20.07 10.46
N LYS A 157 -29.51 -20.06 10.37
CA LYS A 157 -30.29 -20.81 9.38
C LYS A 157 -30.33 -20.14 7.99
N GLY A 158 -29.17 -19.75 7.47
CA GLY A 158 -29.00 -19.25 6.10
C GLY A 158 -29.98 -18.13 5.67
N LEU A 159 -30.14 -17.94 4.36
CA LEU A 159 -31.11 -17.00 3.77
C LEU A 159 -32.53 -17.57 3.68
N ALA A 160 -32.73 -18.84 4.04
CA ALA A 160 -33.98 -19.55 3.85
C ALA A 160 -35.03 -19.27 4.94
N GLU A 161 -34.60 -18.94 6.15
CA GLU A 161 -35.49 -18.84 7.33
C GLU A 161 -35.73 -17.40 7.81
N LYS A 162 -35.23 -16.39 7.10
CA LYS A 162 -35.61 -14.99 7.37
C LYS A 162 -37.04 -14.78 6.91
N GLU A 163 -37.92 -14.41 7.85
CA GLU A 163 -39.29 -14.02 7.56
C GLU A 163 -39.29 -12.95 6.46
N LEU A 164 -39.99 -13.25 5.36
CA LEU A 164 -40.16 -12.29 4.28
C LEU A 164 -40.81 -11.04 4.84
N VAL A 165 -40.24 -9.88 4.48
CA VAL A 165 -40.82 -8.56 4.79
C VAL A 165 -42.31 -8.59 4.46
N LYS A 166 -43.13 -8.12 5.42
CA LYS A 166 -44.59 -8.07 5.29
C LYS A 166 -44.98 -7.40 3.97
N GLU A 167 -46.06 -7.86 3.33
CA GLU A 167 -46.43 -7.38 1.99
C GLU A 167 -46.60 -5.87 1.90
N GLU A 168 -47.03 -5.24 2.99
CA GLU A 168 -47.19 -3.78 3.13
C GLU A 168 -45.86 -3.01 3.13
N ASP A 169 -44.78 -3.63 3.58
CA ASP A 169 -43.44 -3.04 3.69
C ASP A 169 -42.55 -3.41 2.48
N ARG A 170 -43.07 -4.23 1.55
CA ARG A 170 -42.34 -4.60 0.34
C ARG A 170 -42.28 -3.40 -0.60
N ILE A 171 -41.07 -3.10 -1.08
CA ILE A 171 -40.89 -2.15 -2.16
C ILE A 171 -41.61 -2.68 -3.40
N THR A 172 -42.63 -1.95 -3.84
CA THR A 172 -43.34 -2.27 -5.07
C THR A 172 -42.51 -1.88 -6.29
N ILE A 173 -42.81 -2.44 -7.45
CA ILE A 173 -42.12 -2.08 -8.70
C ILE A 173 -42.26 -0.58 -8.99
N GLU A 174 -43.42 0.00 -8.66
CA GLU A 174 -43.69 1.43 -8.83
C GLU A 174 -42.86 2.26 -7.84
N SER A 175 -42.85 1.89 -6.56
CA SER A 175 -42.03 2.54 -5.52
C SER A 175 -40.53 2.47 -5.83
N PHE A 176 -40.07 1.34 -6.37
CA PHE A 176 -38.69 1.19 -6.83
C PHE A 176 -38.39 2.09 -8.03
N ALA A 177 -39.32 2.23 -8.98
CA ALA A 177 -39.14 3.09 -10.13
C ALA A 177 -39.05 4.57 -9.72
N GLU A 178 -39.89 5.02 -8.79
CA GLU A 178 -39.84 6.37 -8.23
C GLU A 178 -38.54 6.60 -7.46
N TRP A 179 -38.16 5.67 -6.59
CA TRP A 179 -36.88 5.71 -5.90
C TRP A 179 -35.71 5.78 -6.88
N LYS A 180 -35.73 4.96 -7.93
CA LYS A 180 -34.70 4.91 -8.95
C LYS A 180 -34.57 6.23 -9.70
N ILE A 181 -35.68 6.92 -10.00
CA ILE A 181 -35.65 8.24 -10.62
C ILE A 181 -34.93 9.25 -9.72
N ASN A 182 -35.28 9.28 -8.44
CA ASN A 182 -34.67 10.19 -7.48
C ASN A 182 -33.19 9.88 -7.23
N PHE A 183 -32.86 8.60 -7.07
CA PHE A 183 -31.49 8.13 -6.88
C PHE A 183 -30.63 8.41 -8.11
N ASP A 184 -31.10 8.08 -9.31
CA ASP A 184 -30.36 8.37 -10.55
C ASP A 184 -30.12 9.89 -10.69
N ALA A 185 -31.11 10.73 -10.34
CA ALA A 185 -30.96 12.19 -10.35
C ALA A 185 -29.93 12.68 -9.32
N GLU A 186 -29.94 12.14 -8.09
CA GLU A 186 -28.98 12.46 -7.03
C GLU A 186 -27.56 12.07 -7.44
N MET A 187 -27.37 10.87 -7.98
CA MET A 187 -26.06 10.38 -8.41
C MET A 187 -25.51 11.12 -9.64
N ILE A 188 -26.38 11.61 -10.52
CA ILE A 188 -25.98 12.50 -11.63
C ILE A 188 -25.58 13.87 -11.09
N ALA A 189 -26.34 14.43 -10.15
CA ALA A 189 -26.03 15.73 -9.53
C ALA A 189 -24.71 15.69 -8.74
N ALA A 190 -24.41 14.57 -8.08
CA ALA A 190 -23.14 14.30 -7.41
C ALA A 190 -21.97 14.03 -8.39
N GLY A 191 -22.22 13.96 -9.70
CA GLY A 191 -21.21 13.69 -10.72
C GLY A 191 -20.69 12.25 -10.75
N ILE A 192 -21.32 11.35 -9.99
CA ILE A 192 -20.93 9.93 -9.87
C ILE A 192 -21.43 9.14 -11.09
N LEU A 193 -22.67 9.39 -11.53
CA LEU A 193 -23.22 8.79 -12.74
C LEU A 193 -23.12 9.74 -13.93
N LYS A 194 -22.37 9.35 -14.96
CA LYS A 194 -22.31 10.04 -16.26
C LYS A 194 -23.21 9.29 -17.24
N ARG A 195 -24.41 9.80 -17.52
CA ARG A 195 -25.21 9.28 -18.65
C ARG A 195 -24.69 9.88 -19.96
N GLU A 196 -23.58 9.34 -20.47
CA GLU A 196 -23.26 9.50 -21.89
C GLU A 196 -24.09 8.52 -22.72
N GLY A 197 -24.52 8.97 -23.90
CA GLY A 197 -25.64 8.43 -24.68
C GLY A 197 -25.67 6.91 -24.87
N THR A 198 -26.86 6.35 -24.62
CA THR A 198 -27.48 5.13 -25.18
C THR A 198 -26.60 4.08 -25.86
N ASN A 199 -25.48 3.66 -25.27
CA ASN A 199 -24.70 2.52 -25.76
C ASN A 199 -24.03 1.68 -24.67
N ALA A 200 -24.26 1.98 -23.39
CA ALA A 200 -23.79 1.15 -22.30
C ALA A 200 -24.58 -0.17 -22.27
N LYS A 201 -23.96 -1.26 -22.76
CA LYS A 201 -24.52 -2.61 -22.65
C LYS A 201 -24.64 -2.97 -21.16
N THR A 202 -25.82 -3.40 -20.73
CA THR A 202 -26.03 -3.87 -19.36
C THR A 202 -25.26 -5.17 -19.11
N GLY A 203 -24.87 -5.45 -17.86
CA GLY A 203 -24.20 -6.71 -17.50
C GLY A 203 -24.97 -7.95 -17.97
N ARG A 204 -26.31 -7.88 -18.00
CA ARG A 204 -27.17 -8.93 -18.57
C ARG A 204 -26.99 -9.10 -20.09
N GLN A 205 -26.87 -8.01 -20.84
CA GLN A 205 -26.62 -8.09 -22.30
C GLN A 205 -25.26 -8.69 -22.59
N ILE A 206 -24.22 -8.27 -21.85
CA ILE A 206 -22.87 -8.83 -21.98
C ILE A 206 -22.88 -10.34 -21.70
N PHE A 207 -23.58 -10.76 -20.65
CA PHE A 207 -23.67 -12.17 -20.26
C PHE A 207 -24.39 -13.04 -21.31
N LEU A 208 -25.47 -12.54 -21.91
CA LEU A 208 -26.21 -13.27 -22.95
C LEU A 208 -25.43 -13.34 -24.28
N GLU A 209 -24.67 -12.30 -24.61
CA GLU A 209 -23.84 -12.24 -25.82
C GLU A 209 -22.60 -13.15 -25.70
N ALA A 210 -22.13 -13.39 -24.46
CA ALA A 210 -20.98 -14.25 -24.15
C ALA A 210 -21.30 -15.76 -24.07
N GLN A 211 -22.57 -16.16 -24.17
CA GLN A 211 -22.90 -17.59 -24.20
C GLN A 211 -22.61 -18.17 -25.60
N PRO A 212 -21.83 -19.25 -25.72
CA PRO A 212 -21.60 -19.90 -27.00
C PRO A 212 -22.94 -20.42 -27.54
N GLN A 213 -23.28 -20.02 -28.76
CA GLN A 213 -24.44 -20.53 -29.50
C GLN A 213 -24.32 -22.05 -29.66
N THR A 214 -24.97 -22.82 -28.80
CA THR A 214 -25.19 -24.24 -29.02
C THR A 214 -26.13 -24.38 -30.22
N LYS A 215 -25.56 -24.63 -31.40
CA LYS A 215 -26.31 -25.10 -32.56
C LYS A 215 -26.82 -26.51 -32.25
N ASP A 216 -27.99 -26.60 -31.66
CA ASP A 216 -28.79 -27.81 -31.66
C ASP A 216 -30.06 -27.53 -32.47
N GLY A 217 -30.00 -27.95 -33.73
CA GLY A 217 -31.09 -27.83 -34.69
C GLY A 217 -30.99 -28.93 -35.72
N GLU A 218 -31.23 -30.17 -35.32
CA GLU A 218 -31.79 -31.19 -36.21
C GLU A 218 -32.84 -31.98 -35.41
N SER A 219 -34.09 -31.80 -35.83
CA SER A 219 -35.32 -32.26 -35.17
C SER A 219 -35.53 -33.77 -35.35
N PRO A 220 -36.01 -34.51 -34.33
CA PRO A 220 -36.58 -35.83 -34.54
C PRO A 220 -38.12 -35.77 -34.66
N GLY A 221 -38.68 -36.58 -35.56
CA GLY A 221 -40.09 -36.96 -35.62
C GLY A 221 -40.88 -36.35 -36.79
N ALA A 222 -41.82 -37.04 -37.45
CA ALA A 222 -42.37 -38.36 -37.25
C ALA A 222 -43.13 -38.78 -38.52
N ALA A 223 -43.49 -40.07 -38.55
CA ALA A 223 -44.21 -40.77 -39.61
C ALA A 223 -45.55 -40.12 -40.04
N GLY A 224 -45.87 -40.36 -41.31
CA GLY A 224 -47.17 -40.20 -41.96
C GLY A 224 -47.12 -40.84 -43.33
#